data_AF-A0A1V5PH97-F1
#
_entry.id   AF-A0A1V5PH97-F1
#
_cell.length_a   1.000
_cell.length_b   1.000
_cell.length_c   1.000
_cell.angle_alpha   90.00
_cell.angle_beta   90.00
_cell.angle_gamma   90.00
#
_symmetry.space_group_name_H-M   'P 1'
#
loop_
_entity.id
_entity.type
_entity.pdbx_description
1 polymer ?
#
loop_
_entity_poly.entity_id
_entity_poly.type
_entity_poly.pdbx_seq_one_letter_code
_entity_poly.pdbx_strand_id
1 'polypeptide(L)'
;MMKKFLLILIFVIFPLIVCAQETGKIEGKVLDMNFTPMEKVKVILENGIITTETDKEGRFVFENVSSGRHIVTYERKGWVFPESLVLIKPGTSTKPLEVSGDLKWWAYLAVYNIFFVIFLLTFIANFLLFLEYYVMPAPTKLIGPLGIILGIVAIIISFKATQTYLIISFILLIVLSLSLCIMKGQIYSKKMQQEHTKKKQELEIKESEKKDQFKDLLGKEGVAITDFSLIGKAEIDNKIYDAKSRKDFIKRGQKICVLEIEGNRLIVEKGSYSKYT
;
A
#
# COMPACT_ATOMS: atom_id res chain seq x y z
N MET A 1 87.92 -19.26 35.79
CA MET A 1 87.17 -19.77 34.61
C MET A 1 85.69 -20.01 34.87
N MET A 2 85.24 -20.39 36.07
CA MET A 2 83.84 -20.79 36.33
C MET A 2 82.77 -19.68 36.21
N LYS A 3 83.12 -18.40 36.49
CA LYS A 3 82.16 -17.28 36.39
C LYS A 3 81.74 -16.95 34.95
N LYS A 4 82.62 -17.16 33.96
CA LYS A 4 82.29 -16.95 32.54
C LYS A 4 81.36 -18.04 32.01
N PHE A 5 81.49 -19.28 32.50
CA PHE A 5 80.61 -20.39 32.15
C PHE A 5 79.20 -20.23 32.74
N LEU A 6 79.10 -19.73 33.99
CA LEU A 6 77.82 -19.42 34.63
C LEU A 6 77.04 -18.31 33.91
N LEU A 7 77.74 -17.25 33.46
CA LEU A 7 77.12 -16.16 32.70
C LEU A 7 76.63 -16.59 31.32
N ILE A 8 77.35 -17.49 30.64
CA ILE A 8 76.92 -18.07 29.36
C ILE A 8 75.72 -18.99 29.56
N LEU A 9 75.68 -19.78 30.64
CA LEU A 9 74.52 -20.62 30.97
C LEU A 9 73.26 -19.77 31.24
N ILE A 10 73.42 -18.66 31.97
CA ILE A 10 72.31 -17.71 32.24
C ILE A 10 71.83 -17.04 30.94
N PHE A 11 72.74 -16.66 30.02
CA PHE A 11 72.38 -16.03 28.74
C PHE A 11 71.81 -17.00 27.71
N VAL A 12 72.02 -18.32 27.88
CA VAL A 12 71.39 -19.37 27.07
C VAL A 12 70.05 -19.80 27.66
N ILE A 13 69.87 -19.72 28.99
CA ILE A 13 68.59 -19.97 29.67
C ILE A 13 67.63 -18.76 29.54
N PHE A 14 68.13 -17.53 29.45
CA PHE A 14 67.32 -16.31 29.32
C PHE A 14 66.45 -16.24 28.05
N PRO A 15 66.91 -16.66 26.84
CA PRO A 15 66.04 -16.78 25.67
C PRO A 15 65.19 -18.06 25.66
N LEU A 16 65.40 -19.01 26.59
CA LEU A 16 64.51 -20.16 26.80
C LEU A 16 63.30 -19.82 27.70
N ILE A 17 63.31 -18.66 28.35
CA ILE A 17 62.09 -17.98 28.81
C ILE A 17 61.47 -17.30 27.57
N VAL A 18 61.28 -18.09 26.52
CA VAL A 18 60.33 -17.81 25.46
C VAL A 18 59.02 -17.57 26.18
N CYS A 19 58.41 -16.41 25.94
CA CYS A 19 57.10 -15.98 26.41
C CYS A 19 56.27 -17.16 26.94
N ALA A 20 56.20 -17.34 28.26
CA ALA A 20 55.14 -18.14 28.85
C ALA A 20 53.85 -17.33 28.62
N GLN A 21 53.34 -17.37 27.39
CA GLN A 21 52.05 -16.82 27.06
C GLN A 21 51.09 -17.64 27.91
N GLU A 22 50.46 -16.99 28.90
CA GLU A 22 49.54 -17.67 29.79
C GLU A 22 48.37 -18.15 28.94
N THR A 23 48.42 -19.43 28.58
CA THR A 23 47.40 -20.09 27.80
C THR A 23 46.32 -20.65 28.71
N GLY A 24 45.13 -20.79 28.15
CA GLY A 24 43.99 -21.41 28.81
C GLY A 24 43.39 -22.52 27.95
N LYS A 25 42.31 -23.08 28.49
CA LYS A 25 41.54 -24.14 27.84
C LYS A 25 40.12 -23.63 27.62
N ILE A 26 39.62 -23.79 26.40
CA ILE A 26 38.20 -23.60 26.09
C ILE A 26 37.58 -24.98 25.92
N GLU A 27 36.52 -25.27 26.66
CA GLU A 27 35.74 -26.49 26.50
C GLU A 27 34.26 -26.15 26.43
N GLY A 28 33.50 -26.99 25.73
CA GLY A 28 32.08 -26.78 25.56
C GLY A 28 31.37 -27.96 24.93
N LYS A 29 30.06 -27.82 24.80
CA LYS A 29 29.15 -28.80 24.24
C LYS A 29 28.19 -28.11 23.28
N VAL A 30 28.05 -28.68 22.09
CA VAL A 30 27.09 -28.24 21.09
C VAL A 30 25.88 -29.16 21.11
N LEU A 31 24.71 -28.55 21.26
CA LEU A 31 23.41 -29.20 21.34
C LEU A 31 22.50 -28.69 20.21
N ASP A 32 21.46 -29.45 19.90
CA ASP A 32 20.30 -29.00 19.10
C ASP A 32 19.26 -28.32 20.01
N MET A 33 18.24 -27.69 19.42
CA MET A 33 17.04 -27.14 20.07
C MET A 33 16.35 -28.11 21.04
N ASN A 34 16.48 -29.43 20.81
CA ASN A 34 15.93 -30.47 21.68
C ASN A 34 16.89 -30.92 22.79
N PHE A 35 17.97 -30.16 23.05
CA PHE A 35 19.05 -30.49 23.98
C PHE A 35 19.78 -31.80 23.66
N THR A 36 19.70 -32.26 22.41
CA THR A 36 20.39 -33.45 21.93
C THR A 36 21.82 -33.11 21.50
N PRO A 37 22.84 -33.91 21.88
CA PRO A 37 24.21 -33.65 21.48
C PRO A 37 24.45 -33.70 19.97
N MET A 38 25.28 -32.78 19.46
CA MET A 38 25.56 -32.66 18.04
C MET A 38 27.00 -33.04 17.70
N GLU A 39 27.21 -34.20 17.07
CA GLU A 39 28.50 -34.64 16.54
C GLU A 39 28.87 -33.92 15.22
N LYS A 40 30.17 -33.80 14.92
CA LYS A 40 30.71 -33.24 13.66
C LYS A 40 30.27 -31.81 13.38
N VAL A 41 30.11 -31.01 14.43
CA VAL A 41 30.01 -29.56 14.31
C VAL A 41 31.42 -29.02 14.29
N LYS A 42 31.78 -28.29 13.24
CA LYS A 42 33.09 -27.64 13.13
C LYS A 42 33.07 -26.40 14.01
N VAL A 43 33.94 -26.37 15.02
CA VAL A 43 34.11 -25.24 15.93
C VAL A 43 35.35 -24.47 15.50
N ILE A 44 35.22 -23.16 15.38
CA ILE A 44 36.22 -22.28 14.79
C ILE A 44 36.56 -21.17 15.78
N LEU A 45 37.85 -20.90 15.95
CA LEU A 45 38.41 -19.88 16.82
C LEU A 45 39.36 -18.97 16.01
N GLU A 46 39.59 -17.74 16.50
CA GLU A 46 40.51 -16.76 15.91
C GLU A 46 40.26 -16.52 14.40
N ASN A 47 38.99 -16.38 14.00
CA ASN A 47 38.58 -16.13 12.62
C ASN A 47 39.02 -17.20 11.59
N GLY A 48 39.13 -18.47 11.99
CA GLY A 48 39.40 -19.57 11.06
C GLY A 48 40.77 -20.22 11.20
N ILE A 49 41.63 -19.71 12.07
CA ILE A 49 43.01 -20.20 12.22
C ILE A 49 43.05 -21.52 12.99
N ILE A 50 42.25 -21.64 14.05
CA ILE A 50 42.20 -22.83 14.89
C ILE A 50 40.80 -23.43 14.76
N THR A 51 40.72 -24.72 14.42
CA THR A 51 39.46 -25.42 14.24
C THR A 51 39.48 -26.79 14.90
N THR A 52 38.34 -27.23 15.41
CA THR A 52 38.13 -28.58 15.96
C THR A 52 36.73 -29.06 15.58
N GLU A 53 36.42 -30.33 15.82
CA GLU A 53 35.09 -30.90 15.60
C GLU A 53 34.54 -31.50 16.89
N THR A 54 33.22 -31.45 17.04
CA THR A 54 32.55 -32.05 18.18
C THR A 54 32.48 -33.58 18.11
N ASP A 55 32.65 -34.23 19.27
CA ASP A 55 32.55 -35.68 19.43
C ASP A 55 31.09 -36.19 19.44
N LYS A 56 30.90 -37.50 19.65
CA LYS A 56 29.56 -38.15 19.70
C LYS A 56 28.68 -37.61 20.82
N GLU A 57 29.28 -37.06 21.86
CA GLU A 57 28.59 -36.40 22.96
C GLU A 57 28.47 -34.89 22.75
N GLY A 58 28.78 -34.39 21.54
CA GLY A 58 28.71 -32.99 21.18
C GLY A 58 29.79 -32.12 21.82
N ARG A 59 30.79 -32.69 22.48
CA ARG A 59 31.82 -31.94 23.20
C ARG A 59 32.94 -31.49 22.27
N PHE A 60 33.51 -30.33 22.55
CA PHE A 60 34.72 -29.84 21.90
C PHE A 60 35.69 -29.26 22.92
N VAL A 61 36.98 -29.25 22.58
CA VAL A 61 38.05 -28.71 23.41
C VAL A 61 39.07 -28.00 22.52
N PHE A 62 39.48 -26.80 22.93
CA PHE A 62 40.68 -26.13 22.46
C PHE A 62 41.69 -26.02 23.61
N GLU A 63 42.89 -26.53 23.38
CA GLU A 63 44.01 -26.44 24.30
C GLU A 63 44.97 -25.33 23.88
N ASN A 64 45.73 -24.80 24.84
CA ASN A 64 46.77 -23.81 24.61
C ASN A 64 46.28 -22.50 23.95
N VAL A 65 45.06 -22.06 24.28
CA VAL A 65 44.49 -20.83 23.73
C VAL A 65 45.06 -19.61 24.44
N SER A 66 45.49 -18.59 23.70
CA SER A 66 46.03 -17.35 24.27
C SER A 66 45.04 -16.69 25.23
N SER A 67 45.52 -16.12 26.35
CA SER A 67 44.65 -15.34 27.24
C SER A 67 44.11 -14.09 26.54
N GLY A 68 42.83 -13.76 26.79
CA GLY A 68 42.16 -12.65 26.09
C GLY A 68 40.70 -12.94 25.75
N ARG A 69 40.11 -12.04 24.94
CA ARG A 69 38.75 -12.20 24.40
C ARG A 69 38.82 -12.93 23.08
N HIS A 70 38.08 -14.02 23.01
CA HIS A 70 37.96 -14.86 21.83
C HIS A 70 36.51 -14.97 21.39
N ILE A 71 36.30 -15.05 20.08
CA ILE A 71 35.00 -15.34 19.48
C ILE A 71 35.07 -16.76 18.95
N VAL A 72 34.19 -17.61 19.47
CA VAL A 72 34.01 -18.98 19.00
C VAL A 72 32.81 -18.99 18.05
N THR A 73 33.03 -19.50 16.85
CA THR A 73 31.98 -19.68 15.84
C THR A 73 31.83 -21.17 15.52
N TYR A 74 30.65 -21.54 15.04
CA TYR A 74 30.29 -22.94 14.80
C TYR A 74 29.73 -23.07 13.38
N GLU A 75 30.16 -24.11 12.68
CA GLU A 75 29.79 -24.36 11.30
C GLU A 75 29.31 -25.81 11.12
N ARG A 76 28.08 -25.97 10.65
CA ARG A 76 27.55 -27.26 10.19
C ARG A 76 26.53 -27.04 9.08
N LYS A 77 26.58 -27.86 8.04
CA LYS A 77 25.65 -27.75 6.90
C LYS A 77 24.20 -27.85 7.37
N GLY A 78 23.40 -26.82 7.05
CA GLY A 78 21.96 -26.78 7.37
C GLY A 78 21.62 -26.24 8.75
N TRP A 79 22.62 -25.82 9.53
CA TRP A 79 22.45 -25.27 10.88
C TRP A 79 22.97 -23.84 10.95
N VAL A 80 22.42 -23.09 11.89
CA VAL A 80 22.89 -21.75 12.27
C VAL A 80 23.14 -21.77 13.76
N PHE A 81 24.28 -21.26 14.18
CA PHE A 81 24.68 -21.20 15.58
C PHE A 81 24.98 -19.75 15.97
N PRO A 82 24.71 -19.36 17.23
CA PRO A 82 25.13 -18.06 17.74
C PRO A 82 26.65 -18.04 17.96
N GLU A 83 27.27 -16.88 17.73
CA GLU A 83 28.67 -16.66 18.11
C GLU A 83 28.79 -16.61 19.63
N SER A 84 29.85 -17.22 20.17
CA SER A 84 30.09 -17.24 21.62
C SER A 84 31.33 -16.42 21.96
N LEU A 85 31.16 -15.37 22.76
CA LEU A 85 32.26 -14.56 23.26
C LEU A 85 32.79 -15.16 24.56
N VAL A 86 34.05 -15.56 24.56
CA VAL A 86 34.72 -16.23 25.69
C VAL A 86 35.87 -15.36 26.17
N LEU A 87 35.94 -15.14 27.47
CA LEU A 87 37.06 -14.44 28.11
C LEU A 87 37.94 -15.47 28.83
N ILE A 88 39.17 -15.65 28.36
CA ILE A 88 40.14 -16.55 28.98
C ILE A 88 41.02 -15.73 29.92
N LYS A 89 40.94 -16.08 31.21
CA LYS A 89 41.89 -15.61 32.20
C LYS A 89 43.11 -16.53 32.21
N PRO A 90 44.30 -15.99 32.47
CA PRO A 90 45.52 -16.79 32.52
C PRO A 90 45.43 -17.95 33.51
N GLY A 91 45.91 -19.14 33.11
CA GLY A 91 46.00 -20.34 33.95
C GLY A 91 44.67 -20.93 34.41
N THR A 92 43.54 -20.54 33.82
CA THR A 92 42.20 -20.97 34.25
C THR A 92 41.45 -21.70 33.13
N SER A 93 40.77 -22.81 33.46
CA SER A 93 39.78 -23.44 32.55
C SER A 93 38.49 -22.62 32.55
N THR A 94 37.93 -22.33 31.38
CA THR A 94 36.64 -21.64 31.30
C THR A 94 35.50 -22.59 31.72
N LYS A 95 34.38 -22.04 32.20
CA LYS A 95 33.15 -22.84 32.35
C LYS A 95 32.79 -23.45 30.99
N PRO A 96 32.31 -24.72 30.95
CA PRO A 96 31.94 -25.35 29.70
C PRO A 96 30.85 -24.53 29.00
N LEU A 97 31.12 -24.17 27.75
CA LEU A 97 30.18 -23.43 26.92
C LEU A 97 29.08 -24.37 26.44
N GLU A 98 27.82 -24.02 26.67
CA GLU A 98 26.70 -24.74 26.09
C GLU A 98 26.10 -23.90 24.97
N VAL A 99 26.14 -24.42 23.75
CA VAL A 99 25.62 -23.72 22.56
C VAL A 99 24.59 -24.59 21.88
N SER A 100 23.38 -24.04 21.72
CA SER A 100 22.33 -24.65 20.94
C SER A 100 22.35 -24.11 19.52
N GLY A 101 22.35 -25.00 18.53
CA GLY A 101 22.14 -24.64 17.13
C GLY A 101 20.67 -24.70 16.75
N ASP A 102 20.27 -23.82 15.83
CA ASP A 102 18.93 -23.84 15.24
C ASP A 102 18.99 -24.32 13.79
N LEU A 103 17.92 -25.00 13.36
CA LEU A 103 17.76 -25.42 11.97
C LEU A 103 17.66 -24.20 11.06
N LYS A 104 18.56 -24.10 10.08
CA LYS A 104 18.61 -22.98 9.13
C LYS A 104 17.28 -22.78 8.38
N TRP A 105 16.57 -23.88 8.14
CA TRP A 105 15.25 -23.86 7.47
C TRP A 105 14.17 -23.15 8.29
N TRP A 106 14.20 -23.22 9.62
CA TRP A 106 13.23 -22.52 10.46
C TRP A 106 13.43 -21.01 10.41
N ALA A 107 14.68 -20.55 10.38
CA ALA A 107 14.99 -19.14 10.14
C ALA A 107 14.52 -18.68 8.75
N TYR A 108 14.73 -19.49 7.71
CA TYR A 108 14.17 -19.20 6.39
C TYR A 108 12.64 -19.15 6.41
N LEU A 109 11.97 -20.14 6.99
CA LEU A 109 10.51 -20.19 7.06
C LEU A 109 9.92 -18.99 7.81
N ALA A 110 10.51 -18.59 8.94
CA ALA A 110 10.07 -17.41 9.69
C ALA A 110 10.19 -16.13 8.85
N VAL A 111 11.32 -15.97 8.16
CA VAL A 111 11.59 -14.83 7.27
C VAL A 111 10.63 -14.84 6.06
N TYR A 112 10.41 -15.98 5.42
CA TYR A 112 9.47 -16.12 4.30
C TYR A 112 8.02 -15.91 4.71
N ASN A 113 7.60 -16.34 5.89
CA ASN A 113 6.25 -16.09 6.41
C ASN A 113 6.00 -14.59 6.61
N ILE A 114 6.97 -13.85 7.16
CA ILE A 114 6.87 -12.40 7.30
C ILE A 114 6.72 -11.73 5.92
N PHE A 115 7.51 -12.14 4.94
CA PHE A 115 7.40 -11.61 3.58
C PHE A 115 6.07 -11.95 2.89
N PHE A 116 5.58 -13.18 3.08
CA PHE A 116 4.30 -13.61 2.55
C PHE A 116 3.14 -12.77 3.12
N VAL A 117 3.18 -12.46 4.42
CA VAL A 117 2.18 -11.60 5.07
C VAL A 117 2.23 -10.18 4.52
N ILE A 118 3.42 -9.59 4.33
CA ILE A 118 3.57 -8.24 3.75
C ILE A 118 3.04 -8.20 2.31
N PHE A 119 3.35 -9.21 1.51
CA PHE A 119 2.85 -9.35 0.14
C PHE A 119 1.32 -9.43 0.11
N LEU A 120 0.73 -10.26 0.97
CA LEU A 120 -0.72 -10.42 1.06
C LEU A 120 -1.42 -9.11 1.45
N LEU A 121 -0.92 -8.40 2.47
CA LEU A 121 -1.46 -7.10 2.91
C LEU A 121 -1.40 -6.06 1.78
N THR A 122 -0.30 -6.05 1.03
CA THR A 122 -0.12 -5.16 -0.12
C THR A 122 -1.10 -5.49 -1.25
N PHE A 123 -1.26 -6.77 -1.55
CA PHE A 123 -2.20 -7.23 -2.57
C PHE A 123 -3.63 -6.84 -2.19
N ILE A 124 -4.03 -7.08 -0.94
CA ILE A 124 -5.33 -6.69 -0.41
C ILE A 124 -5.54 -5.17 -0.49
N ALA A 125 -4.53 -4.36 -0.12
CA ALA A 125 -4.62 -2.90 -0.20
C ALA A 125 -4.81 -2.41 -1.64
N ASN A 126 -4.09 -2.98 -2.61
CA ASN A 126 -4.26 -2.64 -4.03
C ASN A 126 -5.62 -3.11 -4.57
N PHE A 127 -6.10 -4.28 -4.14
CA PHE A 127 -7.41 -4.79 -4.52
C PHE A 127 -8.54 -3.91 -3.98
N LEU A 128 -8.44 -3.45 -2.73
CA LEU A 128 -9.38 -2.50 -2.13
C LEU A 128 -9.41 -1.17 -2.89
N LEU A 129 -8.24 -0.63 -3.26
CA LEU A 129 -8.14 0.56 -4.12
C LEU A 129 -8.81 0.35 -5.49
N PHE A 130 -8.59 -0.81 -6.10
CA PHE A 130 -9.22 -1.17 -7.37
C PHE A 130 -10.74 -1.27 -7.25
N LEU A 131 -11.23 -1.87 -6.16
CA LEU A 131 -12.65 -2.05 -5.89
C LEU A 131 -13.33 -0.71 -5.61
N GLU A 132 -12.68 0.18 -4.86
CA GLU A 132 -13.14 1.55 -4.68
C GLU A 132 -13.24 2.30 -6.02
N TYR A 133 -12.23 2.19 -6.89
CA TYR A 133 -12.25 2.83 -8.20
C TYR A 133 -13.43 2.36 -9.07
N TYR A 134 -13.81 1.08 -9.01
CA TYR A 134 -14.86 0.50 -9.85
C TYR A 134 -16.27 0.59 -9.26
N VAL A 135 -16.43 0.45 -7.95
CA VAL A 135 -17.75 0.26 -7.31
C VAL A 135 -18.31 1.57 -6.74
N MET A 136 -17.46 2.53 -6.39
CA MET A 136 -17.88 3.71 -5.63
C MET A 136 -18.10 4.94 -6.54
N PRO A 137 -19.29 5.60 -6.49
CA PRO A 137 -19.51 6.86 -7.18
C PRO A 137 -18.60 7.98 -6.65
N ALA A 138 -18.33 8.99 -7.48
CA ALA A 138 -17.34 10.05 -7.24
C ALA A 138 -17.28 10.69 -5.82
N PRO A 139 -18.38 10.90 -5.06
CA PRO A 139 -18.28 11.56 -3.75
C PRO A 139 -17.67 10.69 -2.62
N THR A 140 -17.54 9.37 -2.76
CA THR A 140 -16.98 8.49 -1.71
C THR A 140 -15.48 8.18 -1.86
N LYS A 141 -14.77 8.84 -2.78
CA LYS A 141 -13.34 8.65 -3.10
C LYS A 141 -12.33 9.11 -2.02
N LEU A 142 -12.76 9.15 -0.75
CA LEU A 142 -11.89 9.53 0.38
C LEU A 142 -11.07 8.34 0.92
N ILE A 143 -11.45 7.11 0.61
CA ILE A 143 -10.78 5.91 1.11
C ILE A 143 -9.47 5.68 0.32
N GLY A 144 -9.42 6.07 -0.95
CA GLY A 144 -8.26 5.92 -1.81
C GLY A 144 -6.99 6.65 -1.33
N PRO A 145 -7.09 7.93 -0.94
CA PRO A 145 -5.99 8.64 -0.27
C PRO A 145 -5.48 7.95 0.98
N LEU A 146 -6.36 7.31 1.76
CA LEU A 146 -5.98 6.58 2.98
C LEU A 146 -5.14 5.33 2.65
N GLY A 147 -5.46 4.62 1.56
CA GLY A 147 -4.68 3.49 1.06
C GLY A 147 -3.26 3.88 0.61
N ILE A 148 -3.12 5.07 0.01
CA ILE A 148 -1.80 5.62 -0.38
C ILE A 148 -0.96 5.93 0.86
N ILE A 149 -1.56 6.54 1.90
CA ILE A 149 -0.87 6.84 3.16
C ILE A 149 -0.39 5.55 3.84
N LEU A 150 -1.24 4.53 3.91
CA LEU A 150 -0.87 3.21 4.45
C LEU A 150 0.25 2.55 3.64
N GLY A 151 0.22 2.65 2.31
CA GLY A 151 1.29 2.17 1.43
C GLY A 151 2.63 2.85 1.71
N ILE A 152 2.63 4.16 1.92
CA ILE A 152 3.84 4.93 2.27
C ILE A 152 4.41 4.48 3.62
N VAL A 153 3.55 4.25 4.62
CA VAL A 153 3.98 3.74 5.94
C VAL A 153 4.59 2.34 5.81
N ALA A 154 4.01 1.45 5.00
CA ALA A 154 4.55 0.13 4.72
C ALA A 154 5.94 0.18 4.05
N ILE A 155 6.14 1.14 3.14
CA ILE A 155 7.44 1.38 2.49
C ILE A 155 8.49 1.82 3.53
N ILE A 156 8.15 2.76 4.41
CA ILE A 156 9.07 3.23 5.48
C ILE A 156 9.49 2.07 6.39
N ILE A 157 8.56 1.20 6.76
CA ILE A 157 8.85 -0.01 7.55
C ILE A 157 9.75 -0.98 6.76
N SER A 158 9.52 -1.12 5.45
CA SER A 158 10.29 -2.00 4.57
C SER A 158 11.74 -1.52 4.37
N PHE A 159 11.99 -0.21 4.39
CA PHE A 159 13.36 0.35 4.30
C PHE A 159 14.25 -0.05 5.48
N LYS A 160 13.69 -0.33 6.66
CA LYS A 160 14.46 -0.89 7.79
C LYS A 160 14.84 -2.37 7.58
N ALA A 161 14.13 -3.08 6.70
CA ALA A 161 14.36 -4.49 6.39
C ALA A 161 15.24 -4.67 5.14
N THR A 162 16.45 -4.08 5.17
CA THR A 162 17.71 -4.33 4.42
C THR A 162 17.73 -4.91 2.99
N GLN A 163 16.63 -5.05 2.25
CA GLN A 163 16.60 -5.83 1.01
C GLN A 163 15.92 -5.09 -0.15
N THR A 164 16.76 -4.51 -1.02
CA THR A 164 16.45 -3.64 -2.17
C THR A 164 15.47 -4.25 -3.18
N TYR A 165 15.43 -5.58 -3.33
CA TYR A 165 14.55 -6.25 -4.30
C TYR A 165 13.06 -6.15 -3.96
N LEU A 166 12.69 -6.08 -2.67
CA LEU A 166 11.31 -5.90 -2.26
C LEU A 166 10.78 -4.52 -2.66
N ILE A 167 11.59 -3.48 -2.44
CA ILE A 167 11.28 -2.10 -2.80
C ILE A 167 11.05 -1.97 -4.31
N ILE A 168 11.91 -2.59 -5.13
CA ILE A 168 11.80 -2.56 -6.59
C ILE A 168 10.49 -3.25 -7.06
N SER A 169 10.15 -4.41 -6.51
CA SER A 169 8.91 -5.11 -6.87
C SER A 169 7.65 -4.29 -6.55
N PHE A 170 7.70 -3.54 -5.46
CA PHE A 170 6.61 -2.68 -4.99
C PHE A 170 6.42 -1.45 -5.88
N ILE A 171 7.53 -0.79 -6.25
CA ILE A 171 7.52 0.34 -7.18
C ILE A 171 6.95 -0.10 -8.53
N LEU A 172 7.35 -1.27 -9.02
CA LEU A 172 6.85 -1.81 -10.28
C LEU A 172 5.32 -2.04 -10.23
N LEU A 173 4.80 -2.58 -9.13
CA LEU A 173 3.37 -2.79 -8.93
C LEU A 173 2.56 -1.49 -8.90
N ILE A 174 3.07 -0.46 -8.20
CA ILE A 174 2.43 0.86 -8.14
C ILE A 174 2.41 1.51 -9.54
N VAL A 175 3.53 1.44 -10.26
CA VAL A 175 3.63 1.99 -11.63
C VAL A 175 2.66 1.27 -12.56
N LEU A 176 2.55 -0.06 -12.45
CA LEU A 176 1.61 -0.84 -13.25
C LEU A 176 0.15 -0.47 -12.92
N SER A 177 -0.21 -0.33 -11.64
CA SER A 177 -1.57 0.02 -11.23
C SER A 177 -1.97 1.44 -11.67
N LEU A 178 -1.06 2.41 -11.55
CA LEU A 178 -1.29 3.77 -12.07
C LEU A 178 -1.45 3.78 -13.59
N SER A 179 -0.62 3.03 -14.32
CA SER A 179 -0.69 2.97 -15.79
C SER A 179 -2.05 2.46 -16.27
N LEU A 180 -2.61 1.44 -15.61
CA LEU A 180 -3.93 0.89 -15.91
C LEU A 180 -5.05 1.86 -15.55
N CYS A 181 -4.89 2.62 -14.47
CA CYS A 181 -5.85 3.63 -14.02
C CYS A 181 -5.94 4.81 -15.01
N ILE A 182 -4.80 5.29 -15.51
CA ILE A 182 -4.73 6.38 -16.50
C ILE A 182 -5.35 5.94 -17.83
N MET A 183 -4.96 4.77 -18.34
CA MET A 183 -5.48 4.23 -19.61
C MET A 183 -7.00 4.08 -19.59
N LYS A 184 -7.57 3.56 -18.50
CA LYS A 184 -9.01 3.36 -18.38
C LYS A 184 -9.77 4.64 -18.04
N GLY A 185 -9.18 5.56 -17.26
CA GLY A 185 -9.73 6.88 -17.01
C GLY A 185 -9.92 7.71 -18.29
N GLN A 186 -8.97 7.59 -19.24
CA GLN A 186 -9.10 8.22 -20.56
C GLN A 186 -10.25 7.63 -21.38
N ILE A 187 -10.50 6.32 -21.29
CA ILE A 187 -11.60 5.65 -21.98
C ILE A 187 -12.96 6.04 -21.35
N TYR A 188 -13.03 6.12 -20.02
CA TYR A 188 -14.25 6.48 -19.31
C TYR A 188 -14.65 7.95 -19.53
N SER A 189 -13.67 8.86 -19.50
CA SER A 189 -13.88 10.29 -19.78
C SER A 189 -14.48 10.52 -21.18
N LYS A 190 -13.98 9.81 -22.19
CA LYS A 190 -14.49 9.89 -23.57
C LYS A 190 -15.93 9.38 -23.69
N LYS A 191 -16.29 8.30 -22.98
CA LYS A 191 -17.68 7.78 -22.97
C LYS A 191 -18.65 8.74 -22.29
N MET A 192 -18.26 9.35 -21.17
CA MET A 192 -19.08 10.33 -20.46
C MET A 192 -19.33 11.60 -21.28
N GLN A 193 -18.32 12.12 -21.99
CA GLN A 193 -18.50 13.27 -22.88
C GLN A 193 -19.48 12.97 -24.03
N GLN A 194 -19.46 11.75 -24.58
CA GLN A 194 -20.38 11.35 -25.64
C GLN A 194 -21.83 11.26 -25.15
N GLU A 195 -22.07 10.73 -23.95
CA GLU A 195 -23.42 10.67 -23.37
C GLU A 195 -23.99 12.06 -23.03
N HIS A 196 -23.17 12.96 -22.48
CA HIS A 196 -23.60 14.33 -22.23
C HIS A 196 -23.95 15.08 -23.52
N THR A 197 -23.19 14.85 -24.59
CA THR A 197 -23.44 15.47 -25.90
C THR A 197 -24.74 14.95 -26.53
N LYS A 198 -24.98 13.63 -26.45
CA LYS A 198 -26.23 13.01 -26.92
C LYS A 198 -27.45 13.49 -26.15
N LYS A 199 -27.39 13.55 -24.82
CA LYS A 199 -28.49 14.07 -23.99
C LYS A 199 -28.79 15.54 -24.29
N LYS A 200 -27.76 16.35 -24.53
CA LYS A 200 -27.94 17.76 -24.92
C LYS A 200 -28.66 17.89 -26.27
N GLN A 201 -28.27 17.09 -27.26
CA GLN A 201 -28.94 17.04 -28.56
C GLN A 201 -30.41 16.58 -28.44
N GLU A 202 -30.70 15.56 -27.64
CA GLU A 202 -32.08 15.11 -27.42
C GLU A 202 -32.97 16.17 -26.74
N LEU A 203 -32.40 16.96 -25.82
CA LEU A 203 -33.12 18.08 -25.18
C LEU A 203 -33.39 19.21 -26.18
N GLU A 204 -32.40 19.56 -27.01
CA GLU A 204 -32.56 20.58 -28.05
C GLU A 204 -33.64 20.18 -29.08
N ILE A 205 -33.70 18.90 -29.49
CA ILE A 205 -34.74 18.37 -30.39
C ILE A 205 -36.13 18.43 -29.73
N LYS A 206 -36.25 18.01 -28.46
CA LYS A 206 -37.53 18.09 -27.73
C LYS A 206 -38.00 19.52 -27.52
N GLU A 207 -37.08 20.46 -27.33
CA GLU A 207 -37.40 21.89 -27.24
C GLU A 207 -37.82 22.47 -28.59
N SER A 208 -37.21 22.06 -29.71
CA SER A 208 -37.66 22.49 -31.04
C SER A 208 -39.05 21.93 -31.38
N GLU A 209 -39.31 20.65 -31.10
CA GLU A 209 -40.62 20.02 -31.33
C GLU A 209 -41.74 20.71 -30.53
N LYS A 210 -41.47 21.05 -29.27
CA LYS A 210 -42.41 21.81 -28.45
C LYS A 210 -42.66 23.20 -29.03
N LYS A 211 -41.62 23.93 -29.43
CA LYS A 211 -41.77 25.27 -30.03
C LYS A 211 -42.63 25.23 -31.30
N ASP A 212 -42.48 24.21 -32.13
CA ASP A 212 -43.28 24.06 -33.34
C ASP A 212 -44.75 23.75 -33.02
N GLN A 213 -45.05 22.94 -31.99
CA GLN A 213 -46.43 22.72 -31.53
C GLN A 213 -47.11 23.99 -30.98
N PHE A 214 -46.34 24.90 -30.37
CA PHE A 214 -46.91 26.14 -29.84
C PHE A 214 -47.13 27.21 -30.92
N LYS A 215 -46.35 27.22 -32.02
CA LYS A 215 -46.51 28.18 -33.13
C LYS A 215 -47.93 28.16 -33.71
N ASP A 216 -48.54 26.98 -33.81
CA ASP A 216 -49.89 26.79 -34.35
C ASP A 216 -51.01 27.34 -33.43
N LEU A 217 -50.66 27.81 -32.22
CA LEU A 217 -51.58 28.39 -31.25
C LEU A 217 -51.52 29.92 -31.20
N LEU A 218 -50.59 30.56 -31.93
CA LEU A 218 -50.52 32.02 -32.03
C LEU A 218 -51.78 32.58 -32.71
N GLY A 219 -52.38 33.59 -32.09
CA GLY A 219 -53.57 34.27 -32.61
C GLY A 219 -54.90 33.53 -32.40
N LYS A 220 -54.90 32.35 -31.78
CA LYS A 220 -56.14 31.63 -31.44
C LYS A 220 -56.82 32.22 -30.21
N GLU A 221 -58.14 32.06 -30.18
CA GLU A 221 -58.99 32.47 -29.05
C GLU A 221 -59.29 31.28 -28.14
N GLY A 222 -59.44 31.57 -26.84
CA GLY A 222 -59.73 30.57 -25.82
C GLY A 222 -60.51 31.14 -24.64
N VAL A 223 -60.70 30.32 -23.61
CA VAL A 223 -61.45 30.68 -22.39
C VAL A 223 -60.60 30.39 -21.14
N ALA A 224 -60.58 31.33 -20.20
CA ALA A 224 -59.90 31.15 -18.92
C ALA A 224 -60.64 30.12 -18.04
N ILE A 225 -59.99 29.03 -17.63
CA ILE A 225 -60.57 28.03 -16.72
C ILE A 225 -60.35 28.42 -15.26
N THR A 226 -59.24 29.08 -14.95
CA THR A 226 -58.93 29.61 -13.62
C THR A 226 -58.81 31.12 -13.67
N ASP A 227 -58.85 31.77 -12.51
CA ASP A 227 -58.51 33.19 -12.43
C ASP A 227 -57.00 33.38 -12.70
N PHE A 228 -56.64 34.42 -13.46
CA PHE A 228 -55.26 34.76 -13.79
C PHE A 228 -54.83 35.96 -12.94
N SER A 229 -54.25 35.70 -11.77
CA SER A 229 -53.58 36.75 -10.98
C SER A 229 -52.26 37.20 -11.61
N LEU A 230 -51.62 36.33 -12.39
CA LEU A 230 -50.42 36.54 -13.22
C LEU A 230 -50.23 35.32 -14.14
N ILE A 231 -50.53 34.11 -13.62
CA ILE A 231 -50.47 32.82 -14.32
C ILE A 231 -51.79 32.09 -14.05
N GLY A 232 -52.33 31.39 -15.05
CA GLY A 232 -53.55 30.60 -14.95
C GLY A 232 -53.65 29.55 -16.06
N LYS A 233 -54.75 28.79 -16.06
CA LYS A 233 -55.04 27.77 -17.07
C LYS A 233 -56.10 28.25 -18.05
N ALA A 234 -55.82 28.08 -19.34
CA ALA A 234 -56.70 28.46 -20.43
C ALA A 234 -57.05 27.27 -21.31
N GLU A 235 -58.28 27.24 -21.80
CA GLU A 235 -58.73 26.28 -22.80
C GLU A 235 -58.67 26.90 -24.19
N ILE A 236 -57.87 26.33 -25.08
CA ILE A 236 -57.68 26.75 -26.48
C ILE A 236 -57.74 25.48 -27.34
N ASP A 237 -58.53 25.47 -28.42
CA ASP A 237 -58.78 24.28 -29.25
C ASP A 237 -59.15 23.02 -28.44
N ASN A 238 -60.01 23.18 -27.43
CA ASN A 238 -60.49 22.07 -26.58
C ASN A 238 -59.36 21.36 -25.78
N LYS A 239 -58.23 22.05 -25.55
CA LYS A 239 -57.09 21.59 -24.75
C LYS A 239 -56.69 22.64 -23.73
N ILE A 240 -56.23 22.18 -22.57
CA ILE A 240 -55.85 23.05 -21.44
C ILE A 240 -54.35 23.35 -21.49
N TYR A 241 -54.00 24.63 -21.52
CA TYR A 241 -52.63 25.13 -21.53
C TYR A 241 -52.36 26.06 -20.35
N ASP A 242 -51.11 26.07 -19.86
CA ASP A 242 -50.65 27.06 -18.89
C ASP A 242 -50.30 28.36 -19.60
N ALA A 243 -50.92 29.45 -19.16
CA ALA A 243 -50.79 30.76 -19.77
C ALA A 243 -50.53 31.85 -18.73
N LYS A 244 -49.87 32.92 -19.14
CA LYS A 244 -49.50 34.08 -18.34
C LYS A 244 -50.26 35.29 -18.88
N SER A 245 -50.93 36.03 -18.01
CA SER A 245 -51.57 37.29 -18.43
C SER A 245 -50.52 38.36 -18.66
N ARG A 246 -50.64 39.14 -19.75
CA ARG A 246 -49.67 40.20 -20.08
C ARG A 246 -49.71 41.37 -19.10
N LYS A 247 -50.91 41.81 -18.72
CA LYS A 247 -51.12 43.04 -17.91
C LYS A 247 -52.31 42.95 -16.96
N ASP A 248 -53.43 42.41 -17.42
CA ASP A 248 -54.71 42.51 -16.70
C ASP A 248 -55.06 41.25 -15.91
N PHE A 249 -55.81 41.43 -14.83
CA PHE A 249 -56.46 40.30 -14.14
C PHE A 249 -57.58 39.72 -15.00
N ILE A 250 -57.51 38.42 -15.31
CA ILE A 250 -58.52 37.73 -16.11
C ILE A 250 -59.32 36.81 -15.18
N LYS A 251 -60.65 36.98 -15.14
CA LYS A 251 -61.54 36.11 -14.37
C LYS A 251 -61.82 34.81 -15.13
N ARG A 252 -62.05 33.74 -14.38
CA ARG A 252 -62.56 32.46 -14.88
C ARG A 252 -63.80 32.69 -15.77
N GLY A 253 -63.80 32.05 -16.93
CA GLY A 253 -64.85 32.12 -17.95
C GLY A 253 -64.68 33.27 -18.96
N GLN A 254 -63.67 34.13 -18.83
CA GLN A 254 -63.44 35.21 -19.79
C GLN A 254 -62.72 34.73 -21.06
N LYS A 255 -63.08 35.34 -22.20
CA LYS A 255 -62.41 35.12 -23.48
C LYS A 255 -61.03 35.76 -23.48
N ILE A 256 -60.07 35.04 -24.02
CA ILE A 256 -58.67 35.45 -24.12
C ILE A 256 -58.12 35.13 -25.51
N CYS A 257 -57.10 35.88 -25.94
CA CYS A 257 -56.36 35.61 -27.17
C CYS A 257 -54.87 35.38 -26.87
N VAL A 258 -54.24 34.50 -27.65
CA VAL A 258 -52.79 34.23 -27.55
C VAL A 258 -52.03 35.27 -28.37
N LEU A 259 -51.19 36.07 -27.70
CA LEU A 259 -50.39 37.11 -28.34
C LEU A 259 -48.99 36.63 -28.70
N GLU A 260 -48.32 35.97 -27.76
CA GLU A 260 -46.92 35.58 -27.86
C GLU A 260 -46.68 34.24 -27.14
N ILE A 261 -45.63 33.52 -27.53
CA ILE A 261 -45.20 32.29 -26.85
C ILE A 261 -43.87 32.57 -26.15
N GLU A 262 -43.84 32.36 -24.83
CA GLU A 262 -42.62 32.52 -24.02
C GLU A 262 -42.21 31.14 -23.47
N GLY A 263 -41.28 30.48 -24.17
CA GLY A 263 -40.77 29.16 -23.79
C GLY A 263 -41.85 28.06 -23.88
N ASN A 264 -42.30 27.57 -22.73
CA ASN A 264 -43.35 26.54 -22.61
C ASN A 264 -44.66 27.11 -22.04
N ARG A 265 -44.87 28.42 -22.15
CA ARG A 265 -46.05 29.13 -21.63
C ARG A 265 -46.57 30.11 -22.67
N LEU A 266 -47.90 30.25 -22.73
CA LEU A 266 -48.56 31.19 -23.63
C LEU A 266 -48.75 32.54 -22.95
N ILE A 267 -48.49 33.65 -23.63
CA ILE A 267 -48.85 34.99 -23.16
C ILE A 267 -50.21 35.34 -23.74
N VAL A 268 -51.17 35.62 -22.86
CA VAL A 268 -52.57 35.84 -23.21
C VAL A 268 -53.05 37.21 -22.73
N GLU A 269 -53.98 37.80 -23.47
CA GLU A 269 -54.64 39.07 -23.12
C GLU A 269 -56.16 38.94 -23.27
N LYS A 270 -56.90 39.80 -22.57
CA LYS A 270 -58.36 39.77 -22.56
C LYS A 270 -58.92 40.33 -23.87
N GLY A 271 -59.71 39.53 -24.59
CA GLY A 271 -60.43 39.97 -25.79
C GLY A 271 -60.35 38.99 -26.96
N SER A 272 -60.81 39.47 -28.11
CA SER A 272 -60.74 38.78 -29.41
C SER A 272 -59.57 39.33 -30.24
N TYR A 273 -58.95 38.46 -31.06
CA TYR A 273 -57.72 38.78 -31.80
C TYR A 273 -57.88 39.97 -32.78
N SER A 274 -59.11 40.28 -33.19
CA SER A 274 -59.47 41.43 -34.04
C SER A 274 -59.08 42.81 -33.48
N LYS A 275 -58.66 42.91 -32.23
CA LYS A 275 -58.26 44.18 -31.59
C LYS A 275 -56.80 44.58 -31.84
N TYR A 276 -56.00 43.71 -32.47
CA TYR A 276 -54.56 43.88 -32.69
C TYR A 276 -54.14 43.81 -34.17
N THR A 277 -55.11 43.82 -35.09
CA THR A 277 -54.90 44.03 -36.53
C THR A 277 -54.96 45.51 -36.85
#